data_AF-A0A2J8WVW3-F1
#
_entry.id   AF-A0A2J8WVW3-F1
#
_cell.length_a   1.000
_cell.length_b   1.000
_cell.length_c   1.000
_cell.angle_alpha   90.00
_cell.angle_beta   90.00
_cell.angle_gamma   90.00
#
_symmetry.space_group_name_H-M   'P 1'
#
loop_
_entity.id
_entity.type
_entity.pdbx_description
1 polymer ?
#
loop_
_entity_poly.entity_id
_entity_poly.type
_entity_poly.pdbx_seq_one_letter_code
_entity_poly.pdbx_strand_id
1 'polypeptide(L)' 'MSDILRELLCVSEKAANIARACRQQEALFQLLIEEKKEGEKNKKFAVDFKTLADVLVQEVIKQNMENK' A
#
# COMPACT_ATOMS: atom_id res chain seq x y z
N MET A 1 17.48 14.07 -17.80
CA MET A 1 17.17 14.35 -16.38
C MET A 1 15.66 14.57 -16.16
N SER A 2 14.98 15.26 -17.09
CA SER A 2 13.51 15.39 -17.12
C SER A 2 12.76 14.06 -17.15
N ASP A 3 13.29 13.04 -17.83
CA ASP A 3 12.53 11.79 -18.07
C ASP A 3 12.45 10.89 -16.83
N ILE A 4 13.48 10.95 -15.98
CA ILE A 4 13.49 10.28 -14.67
C ILE A 4 12.49 10.97 -13.75
N LEU A 5 12.52 12.31 -13.68
CA LEU A 5 11.58 13.06 -12.85
C LEU A 5 10.14 12.85 -13.30
N ARG A 6 9.89 12.83 -14.62
CA ARG A 6 8.57 12.55 -15.18
C ARG A 6 8.08 11.15 -14.82
N GLU A 7 8.95 10.15 -14.85
CA GLU A 7 8.60 8.79 -14.45
C GLU A 7 8.29 8.71 -12.95
N LEU A 8 9.14 9.34 -12.12
CA LEU A 8 8.92 9.43 -10.67
C LEU A 8 7.58 10.08 -10.33
N LEU A 9 7.15 11.10 -11.08
CA LEU A 9 5.83 11.72 -10.92
C LEU A 9 4.69 10.78 -11.33
N CYS A 10 4.85 10.04 -12.43
CA CYS A 10 3.82 9.10 -12.87
C CYS A 10 3.66 7.94 -11.88
N VAL A 11 4.78 7.39 -11.40
CA VAL A 11 4.76 6.25 -10.48
C VAL A 11 4.34 6.65 -9.07
N SER A 12 4.63 7.88 -8.63
CA SER A 12 4.13 8.38 -7.34
C SER A 12 2.62 8.54 -7.35
N GLU A 13 2.01 8.99 -8.45
CA GLU A 13 0.56 9.05 -8.60
C GLU A 13 -0.07 7.64 -8.60
N LYS A 14 0.59 6.66 -9.24
CA LYS A 14 0.18 5.25 -9.17
C LYS A 14 0.22 4.71 -7.74
N ALA A 15 1.29 5.00 -6.98
CA ALA A 15 1.37 4.67 -5.56
C ALA A 15 0.27 5.36 -4.73
N ALA A 16 -0.02 6.64 -5.00
CA ALA A 16 -1.09 7.38 -4.35
C ALA A 16 -2.48 6.79 -4.66
N ASN A 17 -2.70 6.24 -5.85
CA ASN A 17 -3.92 5.51 -6.20
C ASN A 17 -4.06 4.22 -5.38
N ILE A 18 -2.99 3.46 -5.17
CA ILE A 18 -3.00 2.27 -4.30
C ILE A 18 -3.36 2.66 -2.87
N ALA A 19 -2.70 3.68 -2.31
CA ALA A 19 -2.98 4.16 -0.96
C ALA A 19 -4.42 4.66 -0.78
N ARG A 20 -4.99 5.33 -1.79
CA ARG A 20 -6.40 5.72 -1.81
C ARG A 20 -7.32 4.51 -1.87
N ALA A 21 -7.04 3.53 -2.73
CA ALA A 21 -7.83 2.31 -2.84
C ALA A 21 -7.89 1.55 -1.49
N CYS A 22 -6.77 1.44 -0.78
CA CYS A 22 -6.72 0.85 0.56
C CYS A 22 -7.65 1.52 1.58
N ARG A 23 -7.99 2.80 1.40
CA ARG A 23 -8.89 3.56 2.29
C ARG A 23 -10.33 3.67 1.78
N GLN A 24 -10.53 3.69 0.47
CA GLN A 24 -11.84 3.92 -0.16
C GLN A 24 -12.62 2.63 -0.39
N GLN A 25 -11.93 1.49 -0.51
CA GLN A 25 -12.56 0.19 -0.70
C GLN A 25 -12.81 -0.43 0.68
N GLU A 26 -14.08 -0.63 1.03
CA GLU A 26 -14.49 -1.14 2.35
C GLU A 26 -13.72 -2.41 2.76
N ALA A 27 -13.59 -3.38 1.85
CA ALA A 27 -12.88 -4.63 2.12
C ALA A 27 -11.39 -4.41 2.45
N LEU A 28 -10.72 -3.47 1.78
CA LEU A 28 -9.32 -3.15 2.05
C LEU A 28 -9.18 -2.28 3.30
N PHE A 29 -10.14 -1.38 3.53
CA PHE A 29 -10.17 -0.53 4.70
C PHE A 29 -10.31 -1.38 5.97
N GLN A 30 -11.20 -2.36 6.00
CA GLN A 30 -11.35 -3.30 7.13
C GLN A 30 -10.08 -4.10 7.43
N LEU A 31 -9.26 -4.40 6.43
CA LEU A 31 -7.94 -5.02 6.63
C LEU A 31 -6.90 -4.01 7.15
N LEU A 32 -7.01 -2.74 6.77
CA LEU A 32 -6.12 -1.67 7.20
C LEU A 32 -6.39 -1.23 8.64
N ILE A 33 -7.67 -1.15 9.04
CA ILE A 33 -8.12 -0.83 10.39
C ILE A 33 -8.40 -2.14 11.14
N GLU A 34 -7.35 -2.85 11.51
CA GLU A 34 -7.46 -4.09 12.29
C GLU A 34 -7.94 -3.76 13.73
N GLU A 35 -9.25 -3.61 13.92
CA GLU A 35 -9.85 -3.34 15.22
C GLU A 35 -9.79 -4.58 16.11
N LYS A 36 -9.13 -4.46 17.27
CA LYS A 36 -9.17 -5.51 18.30
C LYS A 36 -10.58 -5.61 18.87
N LYS A 37 -11.36 -6.59 18.42
CA LYS A 37 -12.62 -6.93 19.09
C LYS A 37 -12.34 -7.43 20.51
N GLU A 38 -13.16 -7.01 21.47
CA GLU A 38 -13.03 -7.41 22.87
C GLU A 38 -13.17 -8.93 22.99
N GLY A 39 -12.03 -9.63 23.15
CA GLY A 39 -11.94 -11.09 23.16
C GLY A 39 -10.69 -11.63 22.45
N GLU A 40 -10.11 -10.86 21.53
CA GLU A 40 -8.94 -11.29 20.72
C GLU A 40 -7.60 -10.70 21.19
N LYS A 41 -7.51 -10.24 22.44
CA LYS A 41 -6.33 -9.54 23.01
C LYS A 41 -5.01 -10.36 22.95
N ASN A 42 -5.06 -11.65 22.62
CA ASN A 42 -3.91 -12.56 22.51
C ASN A 42 -3.70 -13.22 21.14
N LYS A 43 -4.51 -12.91 20.12
CA LYS A 43 -4.17 -13.36 18.76
C LYS A 43 -3.13 -12.38 18.22
N LYS A 44 -1.91 -12.86 17.97
CA LYS A 44 -0.96 -12.13 17.10
C LYS A 44 -1.74 -11.77 15.84
N PHE A 45 -1.82 -10.48 15.54
CA PHE A 45 -2.47 -9.95 14.34
C PHE A 45 -2.15 -10.87 13.16
N ALA A 46 -3.17 -11.52 12.60
CA ALA A 46 -2.94 -12.62 11.67
C ALA A 46 -2.48 -12.10 10.30
N VAL A 47 -2.72 -10.82 10.00
CA VAL A 47 -2.39 -10.21 8.71
C VAL A 47 -1.89 -8.78 8.91
N ASP A 48 -0.57 -8.57 8.82
CA ASP A 48 0.02 -7.22 8.79
C ASP A 48 -0.22 -6.56 7.43
N PHE A 49 -1.47 -6.14 7.21
CA PHE A 49 -1.92 -5.54 5.96
C PHE A 49 -1.23 -4.19 5.71
N LYS A 50 -0.86 -3.47 6.77
CA LYS A 50 -0.11 -2.22 6.65
C LYS A 50 1.26 -2.47 6.03
N THR A 51 2.03 -3.43 6.56
CA THR A 51 3.31 -3.81 5.95
C THR A 51 3.13 -4.33 4.53
N LEU A 52 2.08 -5.10 4.23
CA LEU A 52 1.78 -5.52 2.86
C LEU A 52 1.56 -4.33 1.92
N ALA A 53 0.75 -3.34 2.32
CA ALA A 53 0.47 -2.16 1.51
C ALA A 53 1.74 -1.32 1.27
N ASP A 54 2.57 -1.15 2.31
CA ASP A 54 3.84 -0.42 2.20
C ASP A 54 4.82 -1.12 1.24
N VAL A 55 4.97 -2.45 1.37
CA VAL A 55 5.83 -3.25 0.48
C VAL A 55 5.31 -3.25 -0.95
N LEU A 56 3.98 -3.35 -1.15
CA LEU A 56 3.38 -3.29 -2.48
C LEU A 56 3.67 -1.95 -3.17
N VAL A 57 3.55 -0.83 -2.44
CA VAL A 57 3.88 0.50 -2.99
C VAL A 57 5.35 0.59 -3.39
N GLN A 58 6.26 0.11 -2.53
CA GLN A 58 7.69 0.08 -2.82
C GLN A 58 8.01 -0.76 -4.06
N GLU A 59 7.43 -1.95 -4.15
CA GLU A 59 7.69 -2.87 -5.26
C GLU A 59 7.12 -2.34 -6.58
N VAL A 60 5.93 -1.71 -6.57
CA VAL A 60 5.39 -1.04 -7.76
C VAL A 60 6.32 0.07 -8.23
N ILE A 61 6.86 0.89 -7.32
CA ILE A 61 7.80 1.95 -7.69
C ILE A 61 9.07 1.34 -8.30
N LYS A 62 9.64 0.34 -7.65
CA LYS A 62 10.85 -0.34 -8.11
C LYS A 62 10.66 -0.95 -9.50
N GLN A 63 9.62 -1.76 -9.70
CA GLN A 63 9.33 -2.41 -10.98
C GLN A 63 9.09 -1.40 -12.11
N ASN A 64 8.39 -0.30 -11.82
CA ASN A 64 8.14 0.74 -12.82
C ASN A 64 9.43 1.50 -13.22
N MET A 65 10.38 1.65 -12.29
CA MET A 65 11.66 2.31 -12.55
C MET A 65 12.71 1.37 -13.18
N GLU A 66 12.64 0.05 -12.92
CA GLU A 66 13.55 -0.96 -13.49
C GLU A 66 13.19 -1.39 -14.92
N ASN A 67 11.91 -1.33 -15.29
CA ASN A 67 11.44 -1.71 -16.64
C ASN A 67 11.61 -0.60 -17.69
N LYS A 68 12.51 0.36 -17.47
CA LYS A 68 12.75 1.53 -18.33
C LYS A 68 14.24 1.69 -18.63
#